data_AF-A0A1B8Y9Q3-F1
#
_entry.id   AF-A0A1B8Y9Q3-F1
#
_cell.length_a   1.000
_cell.length_b   1.000
_cell.length_c   1.000
_cell.angle_alpha   90.00
_cell.angle_beta   90.00
_cell.angle_gamma   90.00
#
_symmetry.space_group_name_H-M   'P 1'
#
loop_
_entity.id
_entity.type
_entity.pdbx_description
1 polymer ?
#
loop_
_entity_poly.entity_id
_entity_poly.type
_entity_poly.pdbx_seq_one_letter_code
_entity_poly.pdbx_strand_id
1 'polypeptide(L)'
;APSCFKCSEYLMSNINRTACNPKTMNYLSYEETLGASLASIALVLFLTTSAVQGIFVKYWDTPIVRANNQNLSCLLLISLMLCFLCPLLFIGRPTQICCLLRQVTFGVVFTISVSSVLAKTLTVIIAFNATKPGSKLTKPEMNTKKAVVLK
;
A
#
# COMPACT_ATOMS: atom_id res chain seq x y z
N ALA A 1 -53.88 -6.27 -22.50
CA ALA A 1 -52.57 -5.64 -22.69
C ALA A 1 -51.49 -6.55 -22.12
N PRO A 2 -50.31 -6.69 -22.75
CA PRO A 2 -49.23 -7.50 -22.20
C PRO A 2 -48.74 -6.91 -20.86
N SER A 3 -48.58 -7.76 -19.86
CA SER A 3 -48.18 -7.39 -18.49
C SER A 3 -46.66 -7.38 -18.39
N CYS A 4 -46.04 -6.20 -18.34
CA CYS A 4 -44.61 -6.05 -18.09
C CYS A 4 -44.35 -5.76 -16.61
N PHE A 5 -43.34 -6.42 -16.03
CA PHE A 5 -42.86 -6.15 -14.67
C PHE A 5 -41.34 -5.94 -14.68
N LYS A 6 -40.84 -5.22 -13.67
CA LYS A 6 -39.41 -4.92 -13.53
C LYS A 6 -38.71 -6.09 -12.83
N CYS A 7 -37.58 -6.56 -13.36
CA CYS A 7 -36.72 -7.53 -12.68
C CYS A 7 -36.13 -6.93 -11.39
N SER A 8 -35.85 -7.77 -10.39
CA SER A 8 -35.17 -7.34 -9.16
C SER A 8 -33.72 -6.91 -9.43
N GLU A 9 -33.10 -6.16 -8.52
CA GLU A 9 -31.80 -5.50 -8.72
C GLU A 9 -30.64 -6.45 -9.09
N TYR A 10 -30.75 -7.71 -8.67
CA TYR A 10 -29.76 -8.76 -8.90
C TYR A 10 -29.99 -9.56 -10.19
N LEU A 11 -31.07 -9.29 -10.92
CA LEU A 11 -31.42 -9.95 -12.17
C LEU A 11 -31.46 -8.95 -13.33
N MET A 12 -31.05 -9.39 -14.51
CA MET A 12 -31.16 -8.65 -15.75
C MET A 12 -32.11 -9.37 -16.71
N SER A 13 -32.96 -8.61 -17.41
CA SER A 13 -33.85 -9.19 -18.41
C SER A 13 -33.02 -9.83 -19.53
N ASN A 14 -33.42 -11.03 -19.97
CA ASN A 14 -32.82 -11.72 -21.09
C ASN A 14 -33.00 -10.90 -22.39
N ILE A 15 -32.22 -11.19 -23.44
CA ILE A 15 -32.29 -10.52 -24.76
C ILE A 15 -33.73 -10.52 -25.31
N ASN A 16 -34.46 -11.63 -25.15
CA ASN A 16 -35.85 -11.77 -25.60
C ASN A 16 -36.90 -11.16 -24.65
N ARG A 17 -36.48 -10.53 -23.54
CA ARG A 17 -37.32 -9.90 -22.51
C ARG A 17 -38.43 -10.78 -21.92
N THR A 18 -38.25 -12.10 -22.00
CA THR A 18 -39.20 -13.11 -21.50
C THR A 18 -38.89 -13.61 -20.10
N ALA A 19 -37.64 -13.50 -19.66
CA ALA A 19 -37.17 -13.99 -18.37
C ALA A 19 -36.17 -13.02 -17.74
N CYS A 20 -36.06 -13.07 -16.40
CA CYS A 20 -35.03 -12.38 -15.64
C CYS A 20 -33.90 -13.37 -15.33
N ASN A 21 -32.71 -13.12 -15.87
CA ASN A 21 -31.52 -13.95 -15.67
C ASN A 21 -30.61 -13.33 -14.60
N PRO A 22 -29.79 -14.12 -13.88
CA PRO A 22 -28.82 -13.58 -12.94
C PRO A 22 -27.85 -12.62 -13.63
N LYS A 23 -27.58 -11.47 -13.02
CA LYS A 23 -26.63 -10.50 -13.57
C LYS A 23 -25.23 -11.11 -13.59
N THR A 24 -24.57 -11.12 -14.75
CA THR A 24 -23.19 -11.60 -14.88
C THR A 24 -22.27 -10.69 -14.06
N MET A 25 -21.48 -11.28 -13.15
CA MET A 25 -20.51 -10.54 -12.35
C MET A 25 -19.31 -10.19 -13.23
N ASN A 26 -19.13 -8.92 -13.55
CA ASN A 26 -17.90 -8.44 -14.21
C ASN A 26 -16.79 -8.35 -13.16
N TYR A 27 -15.77 -9.19 -13.30
CA TYR A 27 -14.55 -9.17 -12.49
C TYR A 27 -13.34 -9.04 -13.41
N LEU A 28 -12.26 -8.43 -12.91
CA LEU A 28 -10.98 -8.44 -13.61
C LEU A 28 -10.44 -9.88 -13.55
N SER A 29 -10.54 -10.60 -14.67
CA SER A 29 -10.00 -11.95 -14.80
C SER A 29 -8.53 -11.91 -15.20
N TYR A 30 -7.76 -12.91 -14.78
CA TYR A 30 -6.41 -13.14 -15.30
C TYR A 30 -6.42 -13.44 -16.82
N GLU A 31 -7.55 -13.87 -17.36
CA GLU A 31 -7.72 -14.10 -18.81
C GLU A 31 -7.79 -12.80 -19.61
N GLU A 32 -8.12 -11.67 -18.98
CA GLU A 32 -8.07 -10.38 -19.67
C GLU A 32 -6.66 -9.80 -19.64
N THR A 33 -6.23 -9.22 -20.76
CA THR A 33 -4.91 -8.58 -20.92
C THR A 33 -4.62 -7.52 -19.85
N LEU A 34 -5.65 -6.82 -19.40
CA LEU A 34 -5.54 -5.84 -18.32
C LEU A 34 -5.23 -6.50 -16.97
N GLY A 35 -5.90 -7.60 -16.64
CA GLY A 35 -5.64 -8.35 -15.41
C GLY A 35 -4.24 -8.95 -15.39
N ALA A 36 -3.85 -9.62 -16.48
CA ALA A 36 -2.54 -10.23 -16.61
C ALA A 36 -1.38 -9.21 -16.54
N SER A 37 -1.51 -8.07 -17.23
CA SER A 37 -0.48 -7.01 -17.22
C SER A 37 -0.33 -6.37 -15.84
N LEU A 38 -1.44 -6.06 -15.16
CA LEU A 38 -1.41 -5.52 -13.80
C LEU A 38 -0.76 -6.49 -12.81
N ALA A 39 -1.13 -7.77 -12.86
CA ALA A 39 -0.54 -8.79 -12.01
C ALA A 39 0.97 -8.93 -12.26
N SER A 40 1.39 -8.92 -13.54
CA SER A 40 2.79 -9.04 -13.92
C SER A 40 3.62 -7.86 -13.41
N ILE A 41 3.14 -6.63 -13.63
CA ILE A 41 3.81 -5.41 -13.17
C ILE A 41 3.93 -5.42 -11.65
N ALA A 42 2.84 -5.73 -10.95
CA ALA A 42 2.83 -5.78 -9.49
C ALA A 42 3.79 -6.82 -8.92
N LEU A 43 3.89 -8.01 -9.54
CA LEU A 43 4.83 -9.05 -9.14
C LEU A 43 6.29 -8.61 -9.32
N VAL A 44 6.62 -8.01 -10.47
CA VAL A 44 7.97 -7.49 -10.77
C VAL A 44 8.35 -6.39 -9.78
N LEU A 45 7.45 -5.47 -9.49
CA LEU A 45 7.68 -4.39 -8.52
C LEU A 45 7.85 -4.92 -7.09
N PHE A 46 7.06 -5.92 -6.70
CA PHE A 46 7.20 -6.58 -5.40
C PHE A 46 8.57 -7.26 -5.25
N LEU A 47 8.99 -8.05 -6.24
CA LEU A 47 10.29 -8.74 -6.25
C LEU A 47 11.44 -7.74 -6.20
N THR A 48 11.36 -6.67 -7.01
CA THR A 48 12.38 -5.61 -7.02
C THR A 48 12.48 -4.93 -5.66
N THR A 49 11.35 -4.60 -5.03
CA THR A 49 11.30 -3.97 -3.70
C THR A 49 11.82 -4.90 -2.61
N SER A 50 11.47 -6.19 -2.68
CA SER A 50 11.99 -7.22 -1.77
C SER A 50 13.51 -7.36 -1.88
N ALA A 51 14.05 -7.35 -3.10
CA ALA A 51 15.49 -7.38 -3.31
C ALA A 51 16.17 -6.15 -2.71
N VAL A 52 15.62 -4.95 -2.91
CA VAL A 52 16.12 -3.71 -2.30
C VAL A 52 16.07 -3.80 -0.77
N GLN A 53 14.97 -4.29 -0.19
CA GLN A 53 14.84 -4.54 1.24
C GLN A 53 15.91 -5.52 1.76
N GLY A 54 16.14 -6.62 1.05
CA GLY A 54 17.18 -7.60 1.39
C GLY A 54 18.59 -7.01 1.35
N ILE A 55 18.87 -6.14 0.39
CA ILE A 55 20.12 -5.37 0.31
C ILE A 55 20.25 -4.45 1.53
N PHE A 56 19.19 -3.71 1.89
CA PHE A 56 19.17 -2.86 3.08
C PHE A 56 19.47 -3.65 4.37
N VAL A 57 18.89 -4.84 4.52
CA VAL A 57 19.14 -5.72 5.68
C VAL A 57 20.55 -6.31 5.64
N LYS A 58 21.10 -6.61 4.46
CA LYS A 58 22.47 -7.14 4.34
C LYS A 58 23.53 -6.07 4.59
N TYR A 59 23.30 -4.85 4.15
CA TYR A 59 24.16 -3.69 4.37
C TYR A 59 23.73 -2.89 5.61
N TRP A 60 23.19 -3.58 6.63
CA TRP A 60 22.70 -2.99 7.87
C TRP A 60 23.71 -2.02 8.50
N ASP A 61 25.01 -2.32 8.38
CA ASP A 61 26.10 -1.55 8.98
C ASP A 61 26.63 -0.38 8.12
N THR A 62 26.08 -0.17 6.92
CA THR A 62 26.56 0.93 6.06
C THR A 62 26.08 2.29 6.56
N PRO A 63 26.94 3.33 6.52
CA PRO A 63 26.63 4.66 7.06
C PRO A 63 25.43 5.34 6.37
N ILE A 64 25.04 4.89 5.18
CA ILE A 64 23.84 5.33 4.46
C ILE A 64 22.55 4.88 5.17
N VAL A 65 22.50 3.65 5.71
CA VAL A 65 21.33 3.12 6.44
C VAL A 65 21.28 3.65 7.88
N ARG A 66 22.43 4.01 8.45
CA ARG A 66 22.55 4.57 9.80
C ARG A 66 22.25 6.08 9.86
N ALA A 67 22.49 6.81 8.77
CA ALA A 67 22.16 8.24 8.65
C ALA A 67 20.66 8.49 8.40
N ASN A 68 19.98 7.53 7.75
CA ASN A 68 18.53 7.53 7.63
C ASN A 68 17.94 6.77 8.83
N ASN A 69 16.80 7.20 9.39
CA ASN A 69 16.18 6.46 10.49
C ASN A 69 15.82 5.04 10.01
N GLN A 70 16.57 4.04 10.47
CA GLN A 70 16.56 2.66 10.00
C GLN A 70 15.16 2.02 10.02
N ASN A 71 14.39 2.32 11.06
CA ASN A 71 13.00 1.89 11.16
C ASN A 71 12.11 2.51 10.08
N LEU A 72 12.36 3.76 9.69
CA LEU A 72 11.49 4.50 8.78
C LEU A 72 11.66 4.04 7.32
N SER A 73 12.89 3.79 6.86
CA SER A 73 13.11 3.18 5.53
C SER A 73 12.56 1.76 5.44
N CYS A 74 12.73 0.97 6.50
CA CYS A 74 12.22 -0.41 6.57
C CYS A 74 10.68 -0.43 6.53
N LEU A 75 10.02 0.41 7.34
CA LEU A 75 8.57 0.57 7.34
C LEU A 75 8.05 1.03 5.97
N LEU A 76 8.73 1.97 5.31
CA LEU A 76 8.33 2.47 3.99
C LEU A 76 8.39 1.38 2.92
N LEU A 77 9.48 0.60 2.87
CA LEU A 77 9.62 -0.50 1.93
C LEU A 77 8.58 -1.59 2.17
N ILE A 78 8.26 -1.91 3.43
CA ILE A 78 7.17 -2.83 3.79
C ILE A 78 5.81 -2.30 3.31
N SER A 79 5.51 -1.02 3.53
CA SER A 79 4.27 -0.40 3.03
C SER A 79 4.18 -0.46 1.50
N LEU A 80 5.29 -0.21 0.80
CA LEU A 80 5.35 -0.27 -0.66
C LEU A 80 5.09 -1.70 -1.18
N MET A 81 5.67 -2.71 -0.53
CA MET A 81 5.43 -4.12 -0.84
C MET A 81 3.94 -4.47 -0.68
N LEU A 82 3.31 -4.04 0.42
CA LEU A 82 1.86 -4.25 0.64
C LEU A 82 1.03 -3.58 -0.47
N CYS A 83 1.34 -2.35 -0.87
CA CYS A 83 0.65 -1.66 -1.96
C CYS A 83 0.72 -2.42 -3.30
N PHE A 84 1.85 -3.04 -3.63
CA PHE A 84 1.98 -3.84 -4.84
C PHE A 84 1.20 -5.15 -4.77
N LEU A 85 1.00 -5.74 -3.59
CA LEU A 85 0.18 -6.96 -3.43
C LEU A 85 -1.33 -6.69 -3.55
N CYS A 86 -1.79 -5.48 -3.26
CA CYS A 86 -3.21 -5.14 -3.25
C CYS A 86 -3.95 -5.38 -4.59
N PRO A 87 -3.42 -5.00 -5.77
CA PRO A 87 -4.07 -5.35 -7.03
C PRO A 87 -4.13 -6.88 -7.28
N LEU A 88 -3.15 -7.67 -6.81
CA LEU A 88 -3.20 -9.14 -6.95
C LEU A 88 -4.34 -9.75 -6.14
N LEU A 89 -4.60 -9.26 -4.93
CA LEU A 89 -5.72 -9.71 -4.08
C LEU A 89 -7.10 -9.42 -4.70
N PHE A 90 -7.13 -8.48 -5.65
CA PHE A 90 -8.36 -8.05 -6.31
C PHE A 90 -8.65 -8.80 -7.61
N ILE A 91 -7.64 -9.41 -8.23
CA ILE A 91 -7.76 -10.17 -9.47
C ILE A 91 -8.23 -11.59 -9.11
N GLY A 92 -9.47 -11.91 -9.50
CA GLY A 92 -10.08 -13.23 -9.25
C GLY A 92 -11.59 -13.18 -9.01
N ARG A 93 -12.20 -14.36 -8.80
CA ARG A 93 -13.63 -14.48 -8.48
C ARG A 93 -13.93 -13.82 -7.13
N PRO A 94 -14.93 -12.93 -7.03
CA PRO A 94 -15.30 -12.32 -5.76
C PRO A 94 -15.88 -13.39 -4.83
N THR A 95 -15.11 -13.79 -3.81
CA THR A 95 -15.63 -14.54 -2.66
C THR A 95 -16.19 -13.56 -1.61
N GLN A 96 -16.98 -14.04 -0.66
CA GLN A 96 -17.61 -13.17 0.36
C GLN A 96 -16.56 -12.33 1.14
N ILE A 97 -15.39 -12.91 1.37
CA ILE A 97 -14.23 -12.27 2.00
C ILE A 97 -13.65 -11.17 1.09
N CYS A 98 -13.46 -11.47 -0.21
CA CYS A 98 -13.01 -10.47 -1.20
C CYS A 98 -13.99 -9.30 -1.35
N CYS A 99 -15.29 -9.51 -1.13
CA CYS A 99 -16.29 -8.44 -1.22
C CYS A 99 -16.12 -7.39 -0.12
N LEU A 100 -15.96 -7.85 1.13
CA LEU A 100 -15.68 -6.97 2.27
C LEU A 100 -14.30 -6.32 2.13
N LEU A 101 -13.30 -7.11 1.72
CA LEU A 101 -11.95 -6.62 1.48
C LEU A 101 -11.91 -5.58 0.37
N ARG A 102 -12.70 -5.70 -0.71
CA ARG A 102 -12.72 -4.76 -1.84
C ARG A 102 -13.08 -3.33 -1.44
N GLN A 103 -14.04 -3.16 -0.53
CA GLN A 103 -14.43 -1.85 -0.02
C GLN A 103 -13.35 -1.23 0.88
N VAL A 104 -12.75 -2.04 1.75
CA VAL A 104 -11.72 -1.59 2.69
C VAL A 104 -10.38 -1.36 1.98
N THR A 105 -10.02 -2.23 1.05
CA THR A 105 -8.73 -2.21 0.35
C THR A 105 -8.57 -0.94 -0.46
N PHE A 106 -9.60 -0.45 -1.14
CA PHE A 106 -9.49 0.81 -1.89
C PHE A 106 -9.12 1.99 -1.00
N GLY A 107 -9.81 2.14 0.14
CA GLY A 107 -9.52 3.19 1.10
C GLY A 107 -8.15 3.02 1.75
N VAL A 108 -7.87 1.81 2.24
CA VAL A 108 -6.62 1.49 2.95
C VAL A 108 -5.41 1.64 2.03
N VAL A 109 -5.47 1.17 0.78
CA VAL A 109 -4.38 1.32 -0.20
C VAL A 109 -4.11 2.78 -0.51
N PHE A 110 -5.17 3.58 -0.70
CA PHE A 110 -5.03 5.00 -0.97
C PHE A 110 -4.40 5.73 0.22
N THR A 111 -4.88 5.47 1.44
CA THR A 111 -4.34 6.05 2.67
C THR A 111 -2.89 5.64 2.91
N ILE A 112 -2.54 4.35 2.74
CA ILE A 112 -1.15 3.87 2.89
C ILE A 112 -0.25 4.52 1.85
N SER A 113 -0.69 4.59 0.59
CA SER A 113 0.10 5.20 -0.49
C SER A 113 0.37 6.68 -0.22
N VAL A 114 -0.66 7.45 0.13
CA VAL A 114 -0.54 8.88 0.46
C VAL A 114 0.33 9.09 1.71
N SER A 115 0.13 8.29 2.76
CA SER A 115 0.92 8.35 3.99
C SER A 115 2.40 8.07 3.74
N SER A 116 2.71 7.09 2.88
CA SER A 116 4.08 6.72 2.52
C SER A 116 4.80 7.84 1.75
N VAL A 117 4.12 8.47 0.79
CA VAL A 117 4.65 9.63 0.05
C VAL A 117 4.90 10.80 1.00
N LEU A 118 3.96 11.07 1.91
CA LEU A 118 4.08 12.13 2.89
C LEU A 118 5.26 11.88 3.84
N ALA A 119 5.40 10.65 4.37
CA ALA A 119 6.50 10.27 5.24
C ALA A 119 7.87 10.39 4.56
N LYS A 120 7.96 10.03 3.27
CA LYS A 120 9.19 10.21 2.48
C LYS A 120 9.53 11.70 2.32
N THR A 121 8.54 12.51 1.99
CA THR A 121 8.69 13.95 1.81
C THR A 121 9.15 14.63 3.11
N LEU A 122 8.51 14.31 4.23
CA LEU A 122 8.91 14.84 5.55
C LEU A 122 10.35 14.45 5.91
N THR A 123 10.75 13.22 5.66
CA THR A 123 12.13 12.76 5.93
C THR A 123 13.16 13.52 5.11
N VAL A 124 12.88 13.76 3.82
CA VAL A 124 13.76 14.57 2.96
C VAL A 124 13.83 16.02 3.45
N ILE A 125 12.69 16.61 3.85
CA ILE A 125 12.66 17.97 4.41
C ILE A 125 13.48 18.05 5.70
N ILE A 126 13.33 17.09 6.62
CA ILE A 126 14.09 17.04 7.87
C ILE A 126 15.59 16.89 7.58
N ALA A 127 15.97 16.01 6.66
CA ALA A 127 17.37 15.83 6.26
C ALA A 127 17.96 17.13 5.70
N PHE A 128 17.24 17.81 4.80
CA PHE A 128 17.69 19.06 4.20
C PHE A 128 17.79 20.20 5.24
N ASN A 129 16.85 20.25 6.18
CA ASN A 129 16.84 21.24 7.26
C ASN A 129 17.98 20.97 8.26
N ALA A 130 18.31 19.70 8.55
CA ALA A 130 19.44 19.31 9.39
C ALA A 130 20.80 19.60 8.73
N THR A 131 20.90 19.50 7.41
CA THR A 131 22.11 19.87 6.65
C THR A 131 22.24 21.36 6.35
N LYS A 132 21.25 22.19 6.71
CA LYS A 132 21.32 23.64 6.50
C LYS A 132 22.35 24.24 7.48
N PRO A 133 23.47 24.81 6.98
CA PRO A 133 24.50 25.35 7.86
C PRO A 133 23.99 26.68 8.43
N GLY A 134 23.42 26.65 9.65
CA GLY A 134 23.00 27.86 10.36
C GLY A 134 21.81 27.75 11.30
N SER A 135 21.00 26.69 11.25
CA SER A 135 19.90 26.53 12.22
C SER A 135 20.41 25.86 13.49
N LYS A 136 20.44 26.62 14.58
CA LYS A 136 20.75 26.13 15.92
C LYS A 136 19.81 24.97 16.28
N LEU A 137 20.30 23.74 16.17
CA LEU A 137 19.70 22.58 16.82
C LEU A 137 19.84 22.80 18.32
N THR A 138 18.77 23.26 18.95
CA THR A 138 18.63 23.22 20.39
C THR A 138 18.78 21.75 20.81
N LYS A 139 19.90 21.47 21.50
CA LYS A 139 20.10 20.24 22.27
C LYS A 139 18.83 19.94 23.07
N PRO A 140 18.19 18.76 22.96
CA PRO A 140 17.34 18.31 24.04
C PRO A 140 18.25 18.13 25.25
N GLU A 141 18.11 19.04 26.22
CA GLU A 141 18.76 18.94 27.51
C GLU A 141 18.18 17.70 28.22
N MET A 142 18.81 16.54 28.06
CA MET A 142 18.70 15.47 29.04
C MET A 142 20.00 15.43 29.84
N ASN A 143 20.04 16.37 30.79
CA ASN A 143 21.06 16.47 31.80
C ASN A 143 20.81 15.41 32.87
N THR A 144 21.16 14.16 32.59
CA THR A 144 21.45 13.18 33.65
C THR A 144 22.89 13.44 34.13
N LYS A 145 23.11 14.58 34.80
CA LYS A 145 24.32 14.75 35.62
C LYS A 145 24.13 13.89 36.86
N LYS A 146 24.81 12.73 36.83
CA LYS A 146 25.63 12.18 37.91
C LYS A 146 25.45 12.92 39.26
N ALA A 147 24.44 12.52 40.01
CA ALA A 147 24.40 12.74 41.45
C ALA A 147 24.61 11.37 42.10
N VAL A 148 25.55 11.31 43.04
CA VAL A 148 25.81 10.20 43.97
C VAL A 148 26.64 9.03 43.44
N VAL A 149 27.88 9.29 43.02
CA VAL A 149 29.01 8.39 43.31
C VAL A 149 30.13 9.26 43.88
N LEU A 150 30.00 9.55 45.17
CA LEU A 150 31.08 9.96 46.06
C LEU A 150 30.67 9.51 47.46
N LYS A 151 30.99 8.25 47.76
CA LYS A 151 31.40 7.81 49.08
C LYS A 151 32.54 6.81 48.90
#